data_AF-D8G345-F1
#
_entry.id   AF-D8G345-F1
#
_cell.length_a   1.000
_cell.length_b   1.000
_cell.length_c   1.000
_cell.angle_alpha   90.00
_cell.angle_beta   90.00
_cell.angle_gamma   90.00
#
_symmetry.space_group_name_H-M   'P 1'
#
loop_
_entity.id
_entity.type
_entity.pdbx_description
1 polymer ?
#
loop_
_entity_poly.entity_id
_entity_poly.type
_entity_poly.pdbx_seq_one_letter_code
_entity_poly.pdbx_strand_id
1 'polypeptide(L)'
;MTYNSPEEYIEAMRTILNSGDFAGAQQLSFKAVEHYPDHAEIKKIARILAPSVVRVSKRPPDRDTLVNQNWIKQNRMQYRGNWIALKDGKLLAIGKNVDELVEQVGDIKEKRIFVTAIY
;
A
#
# COMPACT_ATOMS: atom_id res chain seq x y z
N MET A 1 23.72 -16.03 25.73
CA MET A 1 23.61 -14.62 26.13
C MET A 1 22.17 -14.37 26.56
N THR A 2 21.97 -14.10 27.84
CA THR A 2 20.65 -13.84 28.43
C THR A 2 20.55 -12.33 28.59
N TYR A 3 19.66 -11.69 27.85
CA TYR A 3 19.47 -10.24 27.90
C TYR A 3 18.47 -9.93 29.01
N ASN A 4 18.92 -9.29 30.09
CA ASN A 4 18.11 -9.08 31.28
C ASN A 4 17.40 -7.72 31.28
N SER A 5 17.75 -6.82 30.36
CA SER A 5 17.15 -5.48 30.24
C SER A 5 16.85 -5.11 28.78
N PRO A 6 15.85 -4.24 28.53
CA PRO A 6 15.52 -3.78 27.19
C PRO A 6 16.68 -3.00 26.52
N GLU A 7 17.52 -2.34 27.31
CA GLU A 7 18.70 -1.62 26.83
C GLU A 7 19.76 -2.56 26.25
N GLU A 8 20.01 -3.71 26.88
CA GLU A 8 20.95 -4.71 26.37
C GLU A 8 20.49 -5.29 25.01
N TYR A 9 19.17 -5.47 24.85
CA TYR A 9 18.58 -5.86 23.57
C TYR A 9 18.84 -4.80 22.49
N ILE A 10 18.71 -3.51 22.83
CA ILE A 10 18.94 -2.39 21.91
C ILE A 10 20.41 -2.28 21.53
N GLU A 11 21.34 -2.38 22.48
CA GLU A 11 22.78 -2.37 22.20
C GLU A 11 23.22 -3.54 21.34
N ALA A 12 22.72 -4.75 21.65
CA ALA A 12 23.01 -5.93 20.84
C ALA A 12 22.44 -5.81 19.43
N MET A 13 21.21 -5.32 19.26
CA MET A 13 20.64 -5.04 17.94
C MET A 13 21.48 -4.01 17.16
N ARG A 14 21.90 -2.91 17.80
CA ARG A 14 22.75 -1.89 17.15
C ARG A 14 24.12 -2.44 16.75
N THR A 15 24.71 -3.29 17.58
CA THR A 15 26.01 -3.91 17.30
C THR A 15 25.92 -4.80 16.06
N ILE A 16 24.91 -5.66 16.02
CA ILE A 16 24.69 -6.57 14.89
C ILE A 16 24.39 -5.80 13.59
N LEU A 17 23.61 -4.71 13.68
CA LEU A 17 23.36 -3.82 12.55
C LEU A 17 24.64 -3.14 12.05
N ASN A 18 25.52 -2.70 12.96
CA ASN A 18 26.79 -2.08 12.59
C ASN A 18 27.77 -3.08 11.97
N SER A 19 27.65 -4.36 12.30
CA SER A 19 28.39 -5.45 11.65
C SER A 19 27.82 -5.83 10.27
N GLY A 20 26.69 -5.24 9.85
CA GLY A 20 26.04 -5.52 8.57
C GLY A 20 25.17 -6.78 8.55
N ASP A 21 24.95 -7.41 9.70
CA ASP A 21 24.16 -8.65 9.79
C ASP A 21 22.68 -8.35 10.04
N PHE A 22 21.98 -7.99 8.97
CA PHE A 22 20.56 -7.60 9.06
C PHE A 22 19.64 -8.75 9.48
N ALA A 23 20.00 -10.00 9.14
CA ALA A 23 19.20 -11.18 9.48
C ALA A 23 19.22 -11.47 11.00
N GLY A 24 20.40 -11.42 11.62
CA GLY A 24 20.56 -11.57 13.06
C GLY A 24 19.91 -10.43 13.84
N ALA A 25 20.02 -9.19 13.33
CA ALA A 25 19.34 -8.05 13.94
C ALA A 25 17.81 -8.20 13.88
N GLN A 26 17.28 -8.68 12.75
CA GLN A 26 15.87 -8.98 12.59
C GLN A 26 15.41 -10.05 13.58
N GLN A 27 16.12 -11.18 13.66
CA GLN A 27 15.78 -12.27 14.59
C GLN A 27 15.84 -11.83 16.06
N LEU A 28 16.82 -11.01 16.41
CA LEU A 28 16.95 -10.45 17.76
C LEU A 28 15.83 -9.46 18.07
N SER A 29 15.40 -8.65 17.08
CA SER A 29 14.29 -7.71 17.26
C SER A 29 12.96 -8.41 17.52
N PHE A 30 12.70 -9.57 16.88
CA PHE A 30 11.51 -10.36 17.18
C PHE A 30 11.50 -10.87 18.62
N LYS A 31 12.63 -11.43 19.09
CA LYS A 31 12.77 -11.86 20.49
C LYS A 31 12.60 -10.69 21.47
N ALA A 32 13.17 -9.53 21.16
CA ALA A 32 13.06 -8.34 21.98
C ALA A 32 11.60 -7.86 22.10
N VAL A 33 10.81 -7.93 21.01
CA VAL A 33 9.38 -7.59 21.02
C VAL A 33 8.56 -8.60 21.84
N GLU A 34 8.93 -9.88 21.84
CA GLU A 34 8.27 -10.91 22.68
C GLU A 34 8.44 -10.63 24.17
N HIS A 35 9.63 -10.18 24.59
CA HIS A 35 9.93 -9.88 25.99
C HIS A 35 9.48 -8.48 26.42
N TYR A 36 9.59 -7.49 25.53
CA TYR A 36 9.31 -6.08 25.82
C TYR A 36 8.42 -5.45 24.74
N PRO A 37 7.15 -5.89 24.64
CA PRO A 37 6.24 -5.42 23.60
C PRO A 37 5.87 -3.94 23.75
N ASP A 38 6.01 -3.34 24.94
CA ASP A 38 5.62 -1.95 25.17
C ASP A 38 6.77 -0.93 24.99
N HIS A 39 8.01 -1.42 24.79
CA HIS A 39 9.17 -0.55 24.70
C HIS A 39 9.29 0.12 23.33
N ALA A 40 9.24 1.46 23.30
CA ALA A 40 9.16 2.25 22.06
C ALA A 40 10.33 2.01 21.09
N GLU A 41 11.57 1.99 21.60
CA GLU A 41 12.76 1.77 20.76
C GLU A 41 12.84 0.35 20.18
N ILE A 42 12.38 -0.66 20.93
CA ILE A 42 12.36 -2.06 20.45
C ILE A 42 11.34 -2.20 19.32
N LYS A 43 10.13 -1.63 19.50
CA LYS A 43 9.11 -1.53 18.44
C LYS A 43 9.62 -0.82 17.20
N LYS A 44 10.37 0.26 17.37
CA LYS A 44 10.95 1.03 16.26
C LYS A 44 11.96 0.20 15.47
N ILE A 45 12.90 -0.45 16.14
CA ILE A 45 13.92 -1.29 15.49
C ILE A 45 13.25 -2.47 14.78
N ALA A 46 12.31 -3.16 15.44
CA ALA A 46 11.57 -4.26 14.85
C ALA A 46 10.75 -3.82 13.62
N ARG A 47 10.18 -2.61 13.61
CA ARG A 47 9.46 -2.07 12.46
C ARG A 47 10.37 -1.74 11.29
N ILE A 48 11.58 -1.23 11.55
CA ILE A 48 12.59 -0.94 10.52
C ILE A 48 13.10 -2.24 9.89
N LEU A 49 13.27 -3.28 10.71
CA LEU A 49 13.78 -4.59 10.28
C LEU A 49 12.68 -5.55 9.82
N ALA A 50 11.41 -5.22 10.01
CA ALA A 50 10.31 -6.03 9.55
C ALA A 50 10.35 -6.16 8.02
N PRO A 51 10.12 -7.35 7.47
CA PRO A 51 10.02 -7.51 6.03
C PRO A 51 8.89 -6.63 5.51
N SER A 52 9.14 -5.88 4.43
CA SER A 52 8.15 -5.04 3.75
C SER A 52 7.02 -5.92 3.21
N VAL A 53 6.01 -6.17 4.03
CA VAL A 53 4.83 -6.91 3.60
C VAL A 53 3.97 -5.96 2.78
N VAL A 54 4.05 -6.07 1.45
CA VAL A 54 3.07 -5.44 0.56
C VAL A 54 1.72 -6.12 0.83
N ARG A 55 0.90 -5.50 1.68
CA ARG A 55 -0.48 -5.94 1.89
C ARG A 55 -1.28 -5.58 0.65
N VAL A 56 -1.34 -6.51 -0.30
CA VAL A 56 -2.36 -6.48 -1.35
C VAL A 56 -3.69 -6.76 -0.67
N SER A 57 -4.44 -5.70 -0.37
CA SER A 57 -5.84 -5.83 0.04
C SER A 57 -6.61 -6.46 -1.12
N LYS A 58 -6.91 -7.76 -1.00
CA LYS A 58 -7.92 -8.42 -1.84
C LYS A 58 -9.27 -7.74 -1.56
N ARG A 59 -9.56 -6.66 -2.29
CA ARG A 59 -10.95 -6.25 -2.50
C ARG A 59 -11.65 -7.42 -3.19
N PRO A 60 -12.92 -7.74 -2.83
CA PRO A 60 -13.68 -8.73 -3.57
C PRO A 60 -13.60 -8.37 -5.06
N PRO A 61 -13.50 -9.37 -5.97
CA PRO A 61 -13.52 -9.10 -7.40
C PRO A 61 -14.89 -8.49 -7.73
N ASP A 62 -14.93 -7.17 -7.74
CA ASP A 62 -16.10 -6.40 -8.13
C ASP A 62 -16.35 -6.79 -9.59
N ARG A 63 -17.48 -7.44 -9.89
CA ARG A 63 -17.85 -7.84 -11.27
C ARG A 63 -17.70 -6.68 -12.25
N ASP A 64 -17.95 -5.47 -11.75
CA ASP A 64 -17.74 -4.17 -12.35
C ASP A 64 -16.30 -3.97 -12.91
N THR A 65 -15.27 -4.52 -12.25
CA THR A 65 -13.87 -4.36 -12.67
C THR A 65 -13.58 -5.03 -14.00
N LEU A 66 -14.13 -6.23 -14.25
CA LEU A 66 -13.94 -6.93 -15.53
C LEU A 66 -14.69 -6.21 -16.65
N VAL A 67 -15.89 -5.71 -16.36
CA VAL A 67 -16.69 -4.95 -17.33
C VAL A 67 -15.98 -3.63 -17.68
N ASN A 68 -15.49 -2.90 -16.68
CA ASN A 68 -14.73 -1.65 -16.88
C ASN A 68 -13.43 -1.90 -17.65
N GLN A 69 -12.67 -2.96 -17.33
CA GLN A 69 -11.46 -3.31 -18.07
C GLN A 69 -11.76 -3.68 -19.53
N ASN A 70 -12.85 -4.39 -19.80
CA ASN A 70 -13.21 -4.78 -21.15
C ASN A 70 -13.65 -3.55 -21.97
N TRP A 71 -14.43 -2.65 -21.37
CA TRP A 71 -14.77 -1.36 -21.97
C TRP A 71 -13.52 -0.54 -22.29
N ILE A 72 -12.57 -0.45 -21.36
CA ILE A 72 -11.29 0.25 -21.57
C ILE A 72 -10.53 -0.40 -22.71
N LYS A 73 -10.40 -1.74 -22.77
CA LYS A 73 -9.68 -2.40 -23.87
C LYS A 73 -10.29 -2.08 -25.25
N GLN A 74 -11.62 -2.03 -25.35
CA GLN A 74 -12.32 -1.74 -26.60
C GLN A 74 -12.25 -0.26 -26.99
N ASN A 75 -12.25 0.66 -26.01
CA ASN A 75 -12.38 2.10 -26.25
C ASN A 75 -11.08 2.89 -26.00
N ARG A 76 -10.01 2.25 -25.53
CA ARG A 76 -8.72 2.87 -25.16
C ARG A 76 -8.14 3.75 -26.26
N MET A 77 -8.23 3.33 -27.52
CA MET A 77 -7.64 4.10 -28.62
C MET A 77 -8.34 5.46 -28.82
N GLN A 78 -9.64 5.55 -28.53
CA GLN A 78 -10.42 6.76 -28.74
C GLN A 78 -10.23 7.79 -27.60
N TYR A 79 -9.89 7.33 -26.40
CA TYR A 79 -9.75 8.18 -25.20
C TYR A 79 -8.30 8.35 -24.73
N ARG A 80 -7.33 8.02 -25.58
CA ARG A 80 -5.91 8.13 -25.26
C ARG A 80 -5.52 9.57 -24.93
N GLY A 81 -4.89 9.78 -23.77
CA GLY A 81 -4.53 11.09 -23.24
C GLY A 81 -5.62 11.76 -22.41
N ASN A 82 -6.78 11.12 -22.23
CA ASN A 82 -7.87 11.65 -21.42
C ASN A 82 -8.12 10.79 -20.17
N TRP A 83 -8.66 11.45 -19.15
CA TRP A 83 -9.22 10.82 -17.98
C TRP A 83 -10.66 10.42 -18.27
N ILE A 84 -11.04 9.22 -17.87
CA ILE A 84 -12.41 8.72 -18.01
C ILE A 84 -12.97 8.31 -16.66
N ALA A 85 -14.25 8.58 -16.47
CA ALA A 85 -15.04 8.08 -15.35
C ALA A 85 -15.99 7.00 -15.87
N LEU A 86 -15.86 5.79 -15.32
CA LEU A 86 -16.63 4.61 -15.67
C LEU A 86 -17.39 4.10 -14.46
N LYS A 87 -18.58 3.54 -14.69
CA LYS A 87 -19.34 2.80 -13.67
C LYS A 87 -20.09 1.66 -14.34
N ASP A 88 -19.86 0.44 -13.91
CA ASP A 88 -20.50 -0.78 -14.41
C ASP A 88 -20.45 -0.89 -15.95
N GLY A 89 -19.30 -0.54 -16.55
CA GLY A 89 -19.11 -0.57 -18.01
C GLY A 89 -19.74 0.58 -18.78
N LYS A 90 -20.28 1.60 -18.10
CA LYS A 90 -20.83 2.80 -18.74
C LYS A 90 -19.91 4.00 -18.51
N LEU A 91 -19.58 4.67 -19.61
CA LEU A 91 -18.87 5.94 -19.57
C LEU A 91 -19.78 7.02 -19.01
N LEU A 92 -19.38 7.62 -17.90
CA LEU A 92 -20.10 8.72 -17.26
C LEU A 92 -19.55 10.08 -17.69
N ALA A 93 -18.23 10.21 -17.79
CA ALA A 93 -17.58 11.48 -18.13
C ALA A 93 -16.18 11.28 -18.72
N ILE A 94 -15.72 12.30 -19.44
CA ILE A 94 -14.39 12.40 -20.04
C ILE A 94 -13.84 13.78 -19.69
N GLY A 95 -12.62 13.84 -19.19
CA GLY A 95 -11.93 15.10 -18.88
C GLY A 95 -10.46 15.01 -19.25
N LYS A 96 -9.79 16.15 -19.41
CA LYS A 96 -8.33 16.16 -19.60
C LYS A 96 -7.59 15.90 -18.30
N ASN A 97 -8.25 16.17 -17.17
CA ASN A 97 -7.72 15.99 -15.82
C ASN A 97 -8.78 15.39 -14.88
N VAL A 98 -8.33 14.91 -13.72
CA VAL A 98 -9.22 14.38 -12.68
C VAL A 98 -10.17 15.46 -12.14
N ASP A 99 -9.75 16.72 -12.12
CA ASP A 99 -10.53 17.85 -11.60
C ASP A 99 -11.79 18.11 -12.44
N GLU A 100 -11.64 18.16 -13.77
CA GLU A 100 -12.78 18.26 -14.71
C GLU A 100 -13.75 17.07 -14.57
N LEU A 101 -13.23 15.87 -14.28
CA LEU A 101 -14.09 14.71 -14.03
C LEU A 101 -14.88 14.84 -12.73
N VAL A 102 -14.26 15.38 -11.67
CA VAL A 102 -14.95 15.63 -10.40
C VAL A 102 -16.04 16.68 -10.59
N GLU A 103 -15.79 17.72 -11.39
CA GLU A 103 -16.81 18.73 -11.70
C GLU A 103 -17.99 18.17 -12.52
N GLN A 104 -17.72 17.30 -13.50
CA GLN A 104 -18.79 16.70 -14.33
C GLN A 104 -19.60 15.62 -13.60
N VAL A 105 -18.96 14.85 -12.73
CA VAL A 105 -19.57 13.67 -12.11
C VAL A 105 -20.07 13.95 -10.68
N GLY A 106 -19.51 14.97 -10.04
CA GLY A 106 -19.68 15.26 -8.62
C GLY A 106 -18.89 14.28 -7.75
N ASP A 107 -19.47 13.86 -6.62
CA ASP A 107 -18.75 13.07 -5.62
C ASP A 107 -18.45 11.63 -6.08
N ILE A 108 -17.25 11.44 -6.63
CA ILE A 108 -16.73 10.19 -7.18
C ILE A 108 -16.57 9.13 -6.08
N LYS A 109 -16.26 9.56 -4.84
CA LYS A 109 -16.03 8.68 -3.69
C LYS A 109 -17.33 8.07 -3.18
N GLU A 110 -18.41 8.84 -3.15
CA GLU A 110 -19.71 8.36 -2.69
C GLU A 110 -20.37 7.40 -3.69
N LYS A 111 -20.18 7.64 -5.00
CA LYS A 111 -20.89 6.92 -6.07
C LYS A 111 -20.20 5.64 -6.58
N ARG A 112 -19.08 5.22 -5.99
CA ARG A 112 -18.23 4.09 -6.43
C ARG A 112 -17.83 4.18 -7.92
N ILE A 113 -17.41 5.37 -8.34
CA ILE A 113 -17.09 5.61 -9.75
C ILE A 113 -15.62 5.27 -10.00
N PHE A 114 -15.37 4.49 -11.05
CA PHE A 114 -14.04 4.07 -11.46
C PHE A 114 -13.40 5.15 -12.32
N VAL A 115 -12.35 5.78 -11.82
CA VAL A 115 -11.63 6.81 -12.55
C VAL A 115 -10.28 6.27 -12.98
N THR A 116 -9.97 6.38 -14.26
CA THR A 116 -8.69 5.95 -14.81
C THR A 116 -8.20 6.91 -15.88
N ALA A 117 -6.89 7.18 -15.88
CA ALA A 117 -6.22 7.84 -16.99
C ALA A 117 -5.90 6.81 -18.08
N ILE A 118 -6.20 7.14 -19.33
CA ILE A 118 -5.87 6.29 -20.47
C ILE A 118 -4.61 6.84 -21.14
N TYR A 119 -3.51 6.07 -21.09
CA TYR A 119 -2.22 6.40 -21.72
C TYR A 119 -1.98 5.66 -23.03
#